data_AF-A0A1G6DLD1-F1
#
_entry.id   AF-A0A1G6DLD1-F1
#
_cell.length_a   1.000
_cell.length_b   1.000
_cell.length_c   1.000
_cell.angle_alpha   90.00
_cell.angle_beta   90.00
_cell.angle_gamma   90.00
#
_symmetry.space_group_name_H-M   'P 1'
#
loop_
_entity.id
_entity.type
_entity.pdbx_description
1 polymer ?
#
loop_
_entity_poly.entity_id
_entity_poly.type
_entity_poly.pdbx_seq_one_letter_code
_entity_poly.pdbx_strand_id
1 'polypeptide(L)' 'MKFVKEEEENRRDYILKKDEKTVGISKFVIGVLIVLIIGVIISGFFFEWY' A
#
# COMPACT_ATOMS: atom_id res chain seq x y z
N MET A 1 -19.94 24.45 -15.74
CA MET A 1 -18.88 23.85 -14.88
C MET A 1 -19.13 24.35 -13.47
N LYS A 2 -19.59 23.49 -12.55
CA LYS A 2 -19.80 23.84 -11.14
C LYS A 2 -18.53 23.49 -10.36
N PHE A 3 -18.00 24.46 -9.63
CA PHE A 3 -16.74 24.43 -8.88
C PHE A 3 -16.92 24.07 -7.39
N VAL A 4 -18.10 23.59 -6.98
CA VAL A 4 -18.39 23.26 -5.58
C VAL A 4 -18.87 21.81 -5.48
N LYS A 5 -18.21 21.08 -4.57
CA LYS A 5 -18.34 19.65 -4.29
C LYS A 5 -19.72 19.39 -3.66
N GLU A 6 -20.65 18.84 -4.42
CA GLU A 6 -21.87 18.22 -3.88
C GLU A 6 -21.49 16.80 -3.41
N GLU A 7 -21.77 16.51 -2.14
CA GLU A 7 -21.18 15.42 -1.34
C GLU A 7 -21.66 13.99 -1.70
N GLU A 8 -22.40 13.80 -2.79
CA GLU A 8 -23.00 12.50 -3.14
C GLU A 8 -22.67 11.99 -4.55
N GLU A 9 -21.65 12.54 -5.22
CA GLU A 9 -21.30 12.02 -6.53
C GLU A 9 -20.27 10.90 -6.45
N ASN A 10 -20.79 9.66 -6.49
CA ASN A 10 -20.07 8.42 -6.75
C ASN A 10 -19.50 8.44 -8.21
N ARG A 11 -18.69 9.45 -8.54
CA ARG A 11 -18.03 9.58 -9.84
C ARG A 11 -16.95 8.53 -9.94
N ARG A 12 -17.22 7.53 -10.79
CA ARG A 12 -16.33 6.42 -11.13
C ARG A 12 -15.23 6.80 -12.14
N ASP A 13 -14.95 8.09 -12.33
CA ASP A 13 -14.01 8.61 -13.33
C ASP A 13 -12.61 8.89 -12.76
N TYR A 14 -12.08 7.92 -12.02
CA TYR A 14 -10.65 7.89 -11.70
C TYR A 14 -10.04 6.65 -12.34
N ILE A 15 -9.14 6.86 -13.30
CA ILE A 15 -8.34 5.80 -13.97
C ILE A 15 -7.61 4.92 -12.94
N LEU A 16 -7.30 5.49 -11.77
CA LEU A 16 -6.84 4.79 -10.59
C LEU A 16 -7.94 4.84 -9.53
N LYS A 17 -8.96 4.01 -9.73
CA LYS A 17 -10.00 3.82 -8.74
C LYS A 17 -9.33 3.30 -7.46
N LYS A 18 -9.46 4.06 -6.38
CA LYS A 18 -9.11 3.62 -5.02
C LYS A 18 -10.17 2.59 -4.58
N ASP A 19 -10.24 1.47 -5.30
CA ASP A 19 -11.06 0.35 -4.90
C ASP A 19 -10.55 -0.13 -3.54
N GLU A 20 -11.48 -0.42 -2.64
CA GLU A 20 -11.17 -0.91 -1.29
C GLU A 20 -10.26 -2.16 -1.34
N LYS A 21 -10.41 -2.95 -2.41
CA LYS A 21 -9.54 -4.09 -2.76
C LYS A 21 -8.10 -3.66 -3.06
N THR A 22 -7.89 -2.56 -3.78
CA THR A 22 -6.55 -2.00 -4.07
C THR A 22 -5.88 -1.54 -2.78
N VAL A 23 -6.63 -0.94 -1.85
CA VAL A 23 -6.11 -0.55 -0.53
C VAL A 23 -5.75 -1.78 0.32
N GLY A 24 -6.58 -2.83 0.28
CA GLY A 24 -6.31 -4.09 0.99
C GLY A 24 -5.06 -4.80 0.48
N ILE A 25 -4.93 -4.96 -0.84
CA ILE A 25 -3.76 -5.59 -1.47
C ILE A 25 -2.50 -4.75 -1.23
N SER A 26 -2.59 -3.42 -1.38
CA SER A 26 -1.45 -2.54 -1.11
C SER A 26 -0.94 -2.67 0.33
N LYS A 27 -1.85 -2.72 1.31
CA LYS A 27 -1.48 -2.94 2.72
C LYS A 27 -0.82 -4.31 2.94
N PHE A 28 -1.32 -5.36 2.29
CA PHE A 28 -0.71 -6.69 2.35
C PHE A 28 0.71 -6.70 1.79
N VAL A 29 0.91 -6.12 0.60
CA VAL A 29 2.23 -6.04 -0.06
C VAL A 29 3.22 -5.26 0.81
N ILE A 30 2.80 -4.11 1.37
CA ILE A 30 3.63 -3.34 2.29
C ILE A 30 4.02 -4.17 3.51
N GLY A 31 3.08 -4.92 4.10
CA GLY A 31 3.36 -5.80 5.23
C GLY A 31 4.41 -6.87 4.91
N VAL A 32 4.26 -7.55 3.76
CA VAL A 32 5.24 -8.56 3.30
C VAL A 32 6.62 -7.94 3.08
N LEU A 33 6.69 -6.76 2.47
CA LEU A 33 7.96 -6.07 2.24
C LEU A 33 8.68 -5.76 3.55
N ILE A 34 7.97 -5.31 4.59
CA ILE A 34 8.56 -5.05 5.91
C ILE A 34 9.14 -6.34 6.50
N VAL A 35 8.41 -7.45 6.43
CA VAL A 35 8.88 -8.75 6.92
C VAL A 35 10.16 -9.19 6.20
N LEU A 36 10.22 -9.03 4.88
CA LEU A 36 11.42 -9.36 4.10
C LEU A 36 12.62 -8.50 4.49
N ILE A 37 12.43 -7.19 4.69
CA ILE A 37 13.50 -6.28 5.13
C ILE A 37 14.05 -6.72 6.49
N ILE A 38 13.17 -7.03 7.45
CA ILE A 38 13.58 -7.53 8.77
C ILE A 38 14.38 -8.83 8.64
N GLY A 39 13.93 -9.76 7.79
CA GLY A 39 14.65 -11.00 7.53
C GLY A 39 16.05 -10.78 6.97
N VAL A 40 16.21 -9.85 6.02
CA VAL A 40 17.53 -9.47 5.47
C VAL A 40 18.42 -8.84 6.54
N ILE A 41 17.88 -7.95 7.37
CA ILE A 41 18.64 -7.33 8.46
C ILE A 41 19.12 -8.37 9.47
N ILE A 42 18.23 -9.24 9.93
CA ILE A 42 18.57 -10.34 10.86
C ILE A 42 19.60 -11.26 10.23
N SER A 43 19.40 -11.63 8.96
CA SER A 43 20.37 -12.44 8.22
C SER A 43 21.72 -11.75 8.15
N GLY A 44 21.77 -10.46 7.84
CA GLY A 44 23.01 -9.67 7.80
C GLY A 44 23.75 -9.69 9.12
N PHE A 45 23.06 -9.42 10.23
CA PHE A 45 23.64 -9.50 11.57
C PHE A 45 24.09 -10.92 11.94
N PHE A 46 23.34 -11.95 11.54
CA PHE A 46 23.68 -13.35 11.83
C PHE A 46 24.89 -13.83 11.02
N PHE A 47 25.02 -13.38 9.76
CA PHE A 47 26.19 -13.64 8.91
C PHE A 47 27.40 -12.80 9.31
N GLU A 48 27.24 -11.61 9.88
CA GLU A 48 28.36 -10.82 10.41
C GLU A 48 28.88 -11.37 11.75
N TRP A 49 28.03 -12.09 12.49
CA TRP A 49 28.38 -12.73 13.77
C TRP A 49 29.11 -14.09 13.61
N TYR A 50 28.99 -14.76 12.45
CA TYR A 50 29.68 -16.03 12.13
C TYR A 50 30.95 -15.80 11.32
#